data_AF-A0AAW2JJR3-F1
#
_entry.id   AF-A0AAW2JJR3-F1
#
_cell.length_a   1.000
_cell.length_b   1.000
_cell.length_c   1.000
_cell.angle_alpha   90.00
_cell.angle_beta   90.00
_cell.angle_gamma   90.00
#
_symmetry.space_group_name_H-M   'P 1'
#
loop_
_entity.id
_entity.type
_entity.pdbx_description
1 polymer ?
#
loop_
_entity_poly.entity_id
_entity_poly.type
_entity_poly.pdbx_seq_one_letter_code
_entity_poly.pdbx_strand_id
1 'polypeptide(L)'
;MEVLQLMLLQLIDQNEGFSFHWRCKELGLFQLCFADDLLLFCKADVASVRVFRHGLAEFAKLSGLHANPQKSQLILSRSAQDVREQLLAALHFQEGHLPLRYLGLPLLASRLSISDCKPLLLKIDSRIKGWESIQLSFAGRLQLIKSVLMSLNVYWAMAFILPKGVIREVEKKMRTFLWKGNSAVGYPKVAWNVVCKPIEEGGQGIRDILALNKALMSRHLWNVIQNNQSSIWVKWIAHTRLRHKSVWTVDVKGGSWGWRKILRLRSALLPYIEFKIGDGESSLFGMTRGIASAP
;
A
#
# COMPACT_ATOMS: atom_id res chain seq x y z
N MET A 1 1.40 22.33 -1.09
CA MET A 1 1.01 21.32 -0.08
C MET A 1 1.70 21.55 1.26
N GLU A 2 3.00 21.84 1.30
CA GLU A 2 3.69 22.16 2.56
C GLU A 2 3.08 23.37 3.30
N VAL A 3 2.68 24.41 2.55
CA VAL A 3 1.94 25.56 3.11
C VAL A 3 0.63 25.11 3.79
N LEU A 4 -0.18 24.27 3.14
CA LEU A 4 -1.41 23.73 3.72
C LEU A 4 -1.11 22.93 5.00
N GLN A 5 -0.04 22.12 5.00
CA GLN A 5 0.38 21.37 6.18
C GLN A 5 0.70 22.29 7.36
N LEU A 6 1.51 23.32 7.15
CA LEU A 6 1.91 24.27 8.19
C LEU A 6 0.71 25.08 8.69
N MET A 7 -0.19 25.50 7.79
CA MET A 7 -1.42 26.19 8.18
C MET A 7 -2.32 25.31 9.04
N LEU A 8 -2.53 24.04 8.66
CA LEU A 8 -3.34 23.11 9.44
C LEU A 8 -2.69 22.81 10.79
N LEU A 9 -1.37 22.65 10.84
CA LEU A 9 -0.63 22.50 12.11
C LEU A 9 -0.85 23.70 13.03
N GLN A 10 -0.67 24.92 12.52
CA GLN A 10 -0.88 26.13 13.29
C GLN A 10 -2.33 26.24 13.81
N LEU A 11 -3.32 25.90 12.98
CA LEU A 11 -4.72 25.90 13.40
C LEU A 11 -5.03 24.83 14.45
N ILE A 12 -4.39 23.66 14.37
CA ILE A 12 -4.52 22.59 15.37
C ILE A 12 -3.90 23.02 16.70
N ASP A 13 -2.73 23.65 16.67
CA ASP A 13 -2.03 24.10 17.87
C ASP A 13 -2.76 25.26 18.57
N GLN A 14 -3.46 26.11 17.82
CA GLN A 14 -4.23 27.23 18.35
C GLN A 14 -5.64 26.85 18.84
N ASN A 15 -6.23 25.76 18.33
CA ASN A 15 -7.58 25.34 18.70
C ASN A 15 -7.56 24.20 19.73
N GLU A 16 -7.86 24.53 20.99
CA GLU A 16 -8.01 23.52 22.07
C GLU A 16 -9.11 22.48 21.80
N GLY A 17 -10.04 22.77 20.88
CA GLY A 17 -11.11 21.86 20.47
C GLY A 17 -10.68 20.75 19.51
N PHE A 18 -9.49 20.80 18.90
CA PHE A 18 -9.07 19.76 17.96
C PHE A 18 -8.62 18.50 18.69
N SER A 19 -9.12 17.35 18.23
CA SER A 19 -8.74 16.05 18.76
C SER A 19 -8.23 15.14 17.65
N PHE A 20 -7.01 14.62 17.83
CA PHE A 20 -6.46 13.61 16.94
C PHE A 20 -7.24 12.30 17.02
N HIS A 21 -7.23 11.55 15.93
CA HIS A 21 -7.68 10.15 15.96
C HIS A 21 -6.84 9.37 17.00
N TRP A 22 -7.47 8.52 17.80
CA TRP A 22 -6.85 7.86 18.95
C TRP A 22 -5.57 7.05 18.64
N ARG A 23 -5.43 6.52 17.42
CA ARG A 23 -4.20 5.83 16.95
C ARG A 23 -3.13 6.75 16.38
N CYS A 24 -3.40 8.03 16.29
CA CYS A 24 -2.53 9.00 15.65
C CYS A 24 -2.08 10.10 16.61
N LYS A 25 -2.75 10.24 17.76
CA LYS A 25 -2.50 11.27 18.78
C LYS A 25 -1.04 11.36 19.19
N GLU A 26 -0.43 10.24 19.56
CA GLU A 26 0.95 10.23 20.06
C GLU A 26 2.00 10.56 19.00
N LEU A 27 1.64 10.47 17.71
CA LEU A 27 2.52 10.84 16.59
C LEU A 27 2.15 12.20 15.97
N GLY A 28 1.11 12.88 16.49
CA GLY A 28 0.55 14.07 15.86
C GLY A 28 0.11 13.84 14.40
N LEU A 29 -0.23 12.60 14.02
CA LEU A 29 -0.48 12.26 12.62
C LEU A 29 -1.91 12.62 12.22
N PHE A 30 -2.09 13.80 11.62
CA PHE A 30 -3.41 14.26 11.15
C PHE A 30 -3.56 14.23 9.62
N GLN A 31 -2.48 13.99 8.86
CA GLN A 31 -2.55 13.99 7.40
C GLN A 31 -1.57 13.03 6.71
N LEU A 32 -1.94 12.62 5.50
CA LEU A 32 -1.06 12.00 4.51
C LEU A 32 -1.32 12.68 3.16
N CYS A 33 -0.28 13.12 2.47
CA CYS A 33 -0.38 13.85 1.22
C CYS A 33 0.51 13.24 0.15
N PHE A 34 -0.01 13.15 -1.07
CA PHE A 34 0.74 12.79 -2.27
C PHE A 34 0.24 13.62 -3.45
N ALA A 35 1.09 14.54 -3.94
CA ALA A 35 0.67 15.55 -4.92
C ALA A 35 -0.63 16.26 -4.48
N ASP A 36 -1.72 16.11 -5.22
CA ASP A 36 -3.04 16.66 -4.96
C ASP A 36 -3.95 15.76 -4.10
N ASP A 37 -3.58 14.48 -3.92
CA ASP A 37 -4.35 13.51 -3.12
C ASP A 37 -4.04 13.68 -1.62
N LEU A 38 -5.01 14.23 -0.87
CA LEU A 38 -4.93 14.47 0.57
C LEU A 38 -5.83 13.53 1.38
N LEU A 39 -5.28 12.93 2.43
CA LEU A 39 -6.03 12.21 3.46
C LEU A 39 -5.87 12.94 4.79
N LEU A 40 -6.99 13.31 5.41
CA LEU A 40 -7.03 13.96 6.72
C LEU A 40 -7.64 13.03 7.77
N PHE A 41 -7.07 13.03 8.97
CA PHE A 41 -7.46 12.18 10.09
C PHE A 41 -7.70 13.04 11.35
N CYS A 42 -8.88 12.90 11.92
CA CYS A 42 -9.22 13.48 13.22
C CYS A 42 -10.11 12.51 14.01
N LYS A 43 -10.37 12.85 15.28
CA LYS A 43 -11.46 12.26 16.04
C LYS A 43 -12.78 12.65 15.37
N ALA A 44 -13.75 11.76 15.44
CA ALA A 44 -15.06 11.97 14.83
C ALA A 44 -15.91 12.90 15.72
N ASP A 45 -15.59 14.19 15.69
CA ASP A 45 -16.29 15.23 16.42
C ASP A 45 -16.35 16.51 15.58
N VAL A 46 -17.36 17.33 15.85
CA VAL A 46 -17.67 18.52 15.04
C VAL A 46 -16.58 19.59 15.16
N ALA A 47 -15.94 19.72 16.33
CA ALA A 47 -14.89 20.71 16.55
C ALA A 47 -13.68 20.43 15.65
N SER A 48 -13.18 19.19 15.66
CA SER A 48 -12.05 18.78 14.81
C SER A 48 -12.33 18.94 13.32
N VAL A 49 -13.52 18.56 12.86
CA VAL A 49 -13.91 18.69 11.44
C VAL A 49 -14.03 20.16 11.01
N ARG A 50 -14.51 21.04 11.89
CA ARG A 50 -14.57 22.49 11.62
C ARG A 50 -13.18 23.12 11.46
N VAL A 51 -12.20 22.68 12.23
CA VAL A 51 -10.80 23.13 12.09
C VAL A 51 -10.27 22.80 10.70
N PHE A 52 -10.49 21.58 10.22
CA PHE A 52 -10.10 21.19 8.86
C PHE A 52 -10.83 21.99 7.79
N ARG A 53 -12.14 22.21 7.93
CA ARG A 53 -12.89 23.06 6.98
C ARG A 53 -12.32 24.47 6.93
N HIS A 54 -12.07 25.07 8.10
CA HIS A 54 -11.53 26.43 8.18
C HIS A 54 -10.15 26.50 7.53
N GLY A 55 -9.25 25.55 7.83
CA GLY A 55 -7.93 25.51 7.21
C GLY A 55 -7.97 25.31 5.69
N LEU A 56 -8.88 24.46 5.18
CA LEU A 56 -9.08 24.32 3.74
C LEU A 56 -9.62 25.60 3.09
N ALA A 57 -10.53 26.32 3.76
CA ALA A 57 -11.09 27.57 3.26
C ALA A 57 -10.05 28.71 3.25
N GLU A 58 -9.27 28.86 4.32
CA GLU A 58 -8.17 29.84 4.38
C GLU A 58 -7.11 29.53 3.32
N PHE A 59 -6.73 28.26 3.16
CA PHE A 59 -5.80 27.87 2.11
C PHE A 59 -6.35 28.15 0.71
N ALA A 60 -7.64 27.91 0.47
CA ALA A 60 -8.29 28.23 -0.79
C ALA A 60 -8.31 29.75 -1.06
N LYS A 61 -8.54 30.57 -0.04
CA LYS A 61 -8.50 32.03 -0.14
C LYS A 61 -7.10 32.56 -0.49
N LEU A 62 -6.05 31.96 0.09
CA LEU A 62 -4.67 32.39 -0.15
C LEU A 62 -4.09 31.88 -1.48
N SER A 63 -4.40 30.62 -1.85
CA SER A 63 -3.80 29.96 -3.02
C SER A 63 -4.68 30.00 -4.27
N GLY A 64 -5.98 30.27 -4.14
CA GLY A 64 -6.97 30.07 -5.19
C GLY A 64 -7.34 28.60 -5.45
N LEU A 65 -6.69 27.64 -4.78
CA LEU A 65 -6.93 26.20 -4.97
C LEU A 65 -8.06 25.71 -4.08
N HIS A 66 -9.11 25.16 -4.70
CA HIS A 66 -10.30 24.70 -4.00
C HIS A 66 -10.35 23.17 -3.95
N ALA A 67 -10.78 22.62 -2.81
CA ALA A 67 -11.09 21.19 -2.70
C ALA A 67 -12.27 20.85 -3.62
N ASN A 68 -12.14 19.80 -4.43
CA ASN A 68 -13.20 19.36 -5.32
C ASN A 68 -14.29 18.61 -4.52
N PRO A 69 -15.52 19.14 -4.36
CA PRO A 69 -16.55 18.52 -3.52
C PRO A 69 -17.07 17.17 -4.05
N GLN A 70 -16.91 16.91 -5.36
CA GLN A 70 -17.32 15.64 -5.98
C GLN A 70 -16.31 14.51 -5.75
N LYS A 71 -15.04 14.87 -5.57
CA LYS A 71 -13.95 13.91 -5.30
C LYS A 71 -13.64 13.78 -3.81
N SER A 72 -13.88 14.84 -3.04
CA SER A 72 -13.62 14.87 -1.61
C SER A 72 -14.74 14.17 -0.86
N GLN A 73 -14.39 13.22 0.01
CA GLN A 73 -15.34 12.39 0.72
C GLN A 73 -15.02 12.33 2.21
N LEU A 74 -16.06 12.31 3.04
CA LEU A 74 -15.95 12.04 4.47
C LEU A 74 -16.20 10.55 4.73
N ILE A 75 -15.24 9.87 5.34
CA ILE A 75 -15.39 8.45 5.71
C ILE A 75 -15.51 8.37 7.22
N LEU A 76 -16.64 7.86 7.68
CA LEU A 76 -16.93 7.72 9.09
C LEU A 76 -16.60 6.32 9.59
N SER A 77 -16.04 6.27 10.81
CA SER A 77 -15.90 5.01 11.53
C SER A 77 -17.27 4.48 11.95
N ARG A 78 -17.38 3.16 12.14
CA ARG A 78 -18.64 2.54 12.62
C ARG A 78 -19.11 3.09 13.97
N SER A 79 -18.19 3.55 14.82
CA SER A 79 -18.49 4.12 16.13
C SER A 79 -18.92 5.59 16.09
N ALA A 80 -18.96 6.22 14.91
CA ALA A 80 -19.26 7.63 14.76
C ALA A 80 -20.58 7.89 14.00
N GLN A 81 -21.47 6.89 13.97
CA GLN A 81 -22.74 7.00 13.25
C GLN A 81 -23.71 7.99 13.92
N ASP A 82 -23.64 8.14 15.25
CA ASP A 82 -24.51 9.05 16.00
C ASP A 82 -24.28 10.53 15.67
N VAL A 83 -23.06 10.88 15.26
CA VAL A 83 -22.67 12.26 14.89
C VAL A 83 -22.64 12.48 13.37
N ARG A 84 -23.05 11.49 12.58
CA ARG A 84 -22.94 11.48 11.11
C ARG A 84 -23.50 12.73 10.46
N GLU A 85 -24.74 13.09 10.75
CA GLU A 85 -25.42 14.23 10.13
C GLU A 85 -24.74 15.55 10.48
N GLN A 86 -24.29 15.70 11.73
CA GLN A 86 -23.60 16.89 12.20
C GLN A 86 -22.25 17.07 11.49
N LEU A 87 -21.51 15.98 11.27
CA LEU A 87 -20.21 16.02 10.59
C LEU A 87 -20.36 16.31 9.09
N LEU A 88 -21.36 15.72 8.43
CA LEU A 88 -21.67 16.00 7.02
C LEU A 88 -22.11 17.45 6.82
N ALA A 89 -22.98 17.96 7.70
CA ALA A 89 -23.40 19.35 7.69
C ALA A 89 -22.24 20.32 7.98
N ALA A 90 -21.27 19.91 8.79
CA ALA A 90 -20.10 20.73 9.07
C ALA A 90 -19.14 20.81 7.87
N LEU A 91 -18.79 19.68 7.24
CA LEU A 91 -17.74 19.61 6.22
C LEU A 91 -18.24 19.90 4.79
N HIS A 92 -19.53 19.72 4.52
CA HIS A 92 -20.15 19.86 3.19
C HIS A 92 -19.56 18.94 2.10
N PHE A 93 -19.00 17.80 2.49
CA PHE A 93 -18.56 16.74 1.57
C PHE A 93 -19.57 15.59 1.55
N GLN A 94 -19.55 14.84 0.45
CA GLN A 94 -20.33 13.61 0.34
C GLN A 94 -19.78 12.55 1.29
N GLU A 95 -20.65 11.69 1.82
CA GLU A 95 -20.21 10.52 2.57
C GLU A 95 -19.56 9.51 1.63
N GLY A 96 -18.37 9.04 2.00
CA GLY A 96 -17.64 7.99 1.31
C GLY A 96 -17.64 6.68 2.09
N HIS A 97 -17.44 5.58 1.38
CA HIS A 97 -17.34 4.25 1.97
C HIS A 97 -16.09 3.52 1.50
N LEU A 98 -15.55 2.65 2.36
CA LEU A 98 -14.49 1.73 1.98
C LEU A 98 -15.10 0.47 1.33
N PRO A 99 -14.50 -0.08 0.26
CA PRO A 99 -13.23 0.34 -0.34
C PRO A 99 -13.34 1.57 -1.25
N LEU A 100 -12.36 2.47 -1.14
CA LEU A 100 -12.17 3.59 -2.05
C LEU A 100 -10.85 3.49 -2.80
N ARG A 101 -10.68 4.21 -3.90
CA ARG A 101 -9.45 4.20 -4.68
C ARG A 101 -8.52 5.35 -4.25
N TYR A 102 -7.29 5.03 -3.86
CA TYR A 102 -6.25 5.99 -3.50
C TYR A 102 -4.95 5.63 -4.23
N LEU A 103 -4.36 6.57 -4.97
CA LEU A 103 -3.18 6.36 -5.82
C LEU A 103 -3.32 5.20 -6.82
N GLY A 104 -4.55 4.88 -7.22
CA GLY A 104 -4.79 3.76 -8.14
C GLY A 104 -4.92 2.39 -7.48
N LEU A 105 -4.81 2.29 -6.15
CA LEU A 105 -5.00 1.08 -5.35
C LEU A 105 -6.27 1.17 -4.49
N PRO A 106 -6.92 0.04 -4.16
CA PRO A 106 -8.07 0.04 -3.26
C PRO A 106 -7.61 0.21 -1.80
N LEU A 107 -8.02 1.28 -1.15
CA LEU A 107 -7.90 1.47 0.29
C LEU A 107 -8.96 0.61 0.99
N LEU A 108 -8.51 -0.36 1.78
CA LEU A 108 -9.33 -1.43 2.33
C LEU A 108 -9.25 -1.47 3.86
N ALA A 109 -10.40 -1.64 4.52
CA ALA A 109 -10.46 -2.01 5.93
C ALA A 109 -10.43 -3.53 6.16
N SER A 110 -10.70 -4.31 5.11
CA SER A 110 -10.88 -5.76 5.14
C SER A 110 -9.74 -6.51 4.43
N ARG A 111 -9.91 -7.82 4.25
CA ARG A 111 -8.99 -8.64 3.46
C ARG A 111 -9.15 -8.32 1.97
N LEU A 112 -8.02 -8.17 1.28
CA LEU A 112 -7.99 -8.05 -0.18
C LEU A 112 -8.66 -9.27 -0.84
N SER A 113 -9.77 -9.01 -1.55
CA SER A 113 -10.53 -10.01 -2.30
C SER A 113 -10.09 -10.06 -3.76
N ILE A 114 -10.55 -11.07 -4.49
CA ILE A 114 -10.31 -11.15 -5.94
C ILE A 114 -11.05 -10.02 -6.68
N SER A 115 -12.24 -9.64 -6.20
CA SER A 115 -13.02 -8.53 -6.78
C SER A 115 -12.29 -7.19 -6.67
N ASP A 116 -11.57 -6.95 -5.56
CA ASP A 116 -10.80 -5.72 -5.37
C ASP A 116 -9.62 -5.61 -6.36
N CYS A 117 -9.15 -6.75 -6.88
CA CYS A 117 -8.08 -6.81 -7.88
C CYS A 117 -8.58 -6.76 -9.34
N LYS A 118 -9.91 -6.64 -9.57
CA LYS A 118 -10.45 -6.47 -10.93
C LYS A 118 -9.81 -5.30 -11.69
N PRO A 119 -9.54 -4.12 -11.09
CA PRO A 119 -8.88 -3.03 -11.80
C PRO A 119 -7.50 -3.39 -12.34
N LEU A 120 -6.72 -4.21 -11.62
CA LEU A 120 -5.44 -4.73 -12.12
C LEU A 120 -5.63 -5.59 -13.36
N LEU A 121 -6.56 -6.56 -13.28
CA LEU A 121 -6.85 -7.48 -14.39
C LEU A 121 -7.33 -6.73 -15.63
N LEU A 122 -8.26 -5.79 -15.47
CA LEU A 122 -8.76 -4.96 -16.56
C LEU A 122 -7.67 -4.08 -17.17
N LYS A 123 -6.76 -3.54 -16.35
CA LYS A 123 -5.62 -2.74 -16.86
C LYS A 123 -4.65 -3.60 -17.66
N ILE A 124 -4.39 -4.83 -17.22
CA ILE A 124 -3.59 -5.81 -17.99
C ILE A 124 -4.29 -6.16 -19.30
N ASP A 125 -5.58 -6.45 -19.27
CA ASP A 125 -6.36 -6.75 -20.48
C ASP A 125 -6.37 -5.58 -21.46
N SER A 126 -6.55 -4.35 -20.98
CA SER A 126 -6.50 -3.14 -21.80
C SER A 126 -5.14 -2.97 -22.47
N ARG A 127 -4.04 -3.23 -21.76
CA ARG A 127 -2.69 -3.18 -22.35
C ARG A 127 -2.51 -4.26 -23.41
N ILE A 128 -2.91 -5.50 -23.11
CA ILE A 128 -2.80 -6.62 -24.05
C ILE A 128 -3.61 -6.33 -25.32
N LYS A 129 -4.88 -5.94 -25.19
CA LYS A 129 -5.74 -5.56 -26.33
C LYS A 129 -5.16 -4.41 -27.15
N GLY A 130 -4.56 -3.43 -26.50
CA GLY A 130 -3.89 -2.33 -27.19
C GLY A 130 -2.69 -2.77 -28.05
N TRP A 131 -2.11 -3.94 -27.75
CA TRP A 131 -1.03 -4.54 -28.55
C TRP A 131 -1.53 -5.60 -29.54
N GLU A 132 -2.81 -5.99 -29.48
CA GLU A 132 -3.39 -6.98 -30.41
C GLU A 132 -3.49 -6.45 -31.85
N SER A 133 -3.42 -5.13 -32.05
CA SER A 133 -3.32 -4.55 -33.40
C SER A 133 -1.91 -4.60 -33.98
N ILE A 134 -0.90 -4.88 -33.16
CA ILE A 134 0.52 -4.84 -33.55
C ILE A 134 1.01 -6.28 -33.76
N GLN A 135 1.65 -6.55 -34.90
CA GLN A 135 2.30 -7.84 -35.11
C GLN A 135 3.62 -7.89 -34.34
N LEU A 136 3.60 -8.58 -33.21
CA LEU A 136 4.74 -8.70 -32.32
C LEU A 136 5.40 -10.08 -32.42
N SER A 137 6.72 -10.09 -32.56
CA SER A 137 7.51 -11.31 -32.41
C SER A 137 7.38 -11.88 -30.99
N PHE A 138 7.78 -13.14 -30.80
CA PHE A 138 7.84 -13.74 -29.46
C PHE A 138 8.71 -12.91 -28.50
N ALA A 139 9.88 -12.47 -28.96
CA ALA A 139 10.79 -11.62 -28.19
C ALA A 139 10.15 -10.26 -27.84
N GLY A 140 9.42 -9.64 -28.78
CA GLY A 140 8.71 -8.38 -28.53
C GLY A 140 7.63 -8.53 -27.44
N ARG A 141 6.85 -9.60 -27.48
CA ARG A 141 5.83 -9.90 -26.45
C ARG A 141 6.47 -10.17 -25.09
N LEU A 142 7.56 -10.93 -25.06
CA LEU A 142 8.33 -11.17 -23.84
C LEU A 142 8.83 -9.86 -23.23
N GLN A 143 9.34 -8.95 -24.06
CA GLN A 143 9.82 -7.66 -23.58
C GLN A 143 8.70 -6.80 -22.98
N LEU A 144 7.52 -6.75 -23.61
CA LEU A 144 6.35 -6.03 -23.07
C LEU A 144 5.84 -6.63 -21.76
N ILE A 145 5.90 -7.95 -21.61
CA ILE A 145 5.59 -8.61 -20.33
C ILE A 145 6.56 -8.10 -19.26
N LYS A 146 7.87 -8.15 -19.52
CA LYS A 146 8.90 -7.75 -18.56
C LYS A 146 8.84 -6.27 -18.17
N SER A 147 8.62 -5.37 -19.13
CA SER A 147 8.67 -3.93 -18.88
C SER A 147 7.34 -3.36 -18.38
N VAL A 148 6.21 -3.79 -18.94
CA VAL A 148 4.89 -3.19 -18.69
C VAL A 148 4.03 -4.06 -17.79
N LEU A 149 3.80 -5.33 -18.14
CA LEU A 149 2.87 -6.15 -17.34
C LEU A 149 3.45 -6.48 -15.96
N MET A 150 4.75 -6.77 -15.87
CA MET A 150 5.40 -7.00 -14.58
C MET A 150 5.44 -5.74 -13.71
N SER A 151 5.62 -4.55 -14.28
CA SER A 151 5.62 -3.31 -13.48
C SER A 151 4.24 -3.00 -12.88
N LEU A 152 3.15 -3.28 -13.61
CA LEU A 152 1.78 -3.21 -13.06
C LEU A 152 1.59 -4.15 -11.86
N ASN A 153 2.12 -5.38 -11.96
CA ASN A 153 2.06 -6.36 -10.88
C ASN A 153 2.93 -5.98 -9.68
N VAL A 154 4.15 -5.48 -9.93
CA VAL A 154 5.05 -4.95 -8.89
C VAL A 154 4.33 -3.87 -8.09
N TYR A 155 3.67 -2.92 -8.76
CA TYR A 155 2.98 -1.81 -8.10
C TYR A 155 1.93 -2.29 -7.08
N TRP A 156 1.11 -3.29 -7.46
CA TRP A 156 0.13 -3.88 -6.55
C TRP A 156 0.79 -4.75 -5.46
N ALA A 157 1.80 -5.53 -5.84
CA ALA A 157 2.53 -6.44 -4.95
C ALA A 157 3.37 -5.70 -3.90
N MET A 158 3.71 -4.43 -4.12
CA MET A 158 4.36 -3.56 -3.15
C MET A 158 3.42 -3.14 -2.01
N ALA A 159 2.11 -3.04 -2.27
CA ALA A 159 1.13 -2.60 -1.28
C ALA A 159 0.40 -3.77 -0.61
N PHE A 160 0.16 -4.86 -1.33
CA PHE A 160 -0.66 -5.97 -0.86
C PHE A 160 -0.03 -7.32 -1.08
N ILE A 161 -0.37 -8.27 -0.20
CA ILE A 161 -0.17 -9.69 -0.47
C ILE A 161 -1.32 -10.16 -1.37
N LEU A 162 -0.99 -10.42 -2.64
CA LEU A 162 -1.97 -10.76 -3.67
C LEU A 162 -2.58 -12.16 -3.41
N PRO A 163 -3.90 -12.33 -3.57
CA PRO A 163 -4.51 -13.65 -3.53
C PRO A 163 -3.95 -14.55 -4.63
N LYS A 164 -3.66 -15.81 -4.33
CA LYS A 164 -3.16 -16.78 -5.31
C LYS A 164 -4.04 -16.90 -6.56
N GLY A 165 -5.37 -16.73 -6.41
CA GLY A 165 -6.29 -16.70 -7.55
C GLY A 165 -6.01 -15.55 -8.52
N VAL A 166 -5.71 -14.35 -8.00
CA VAL A 166 -5.35 -13.18 -8.84
C VAL A 166 -4.03 -13.44 -9.55
N ILE A 167 -3.03 -13.97 -8.84
CA ILE A 167 -1.72 -14.31 -9.43
C ILE A 167 -1.90 -15.29 -10.60
N ARG A 168 -2.68 -16.37 -10.40
CA ARG A 168 -2.96 -17.35 -11.46
C ARG A 168 -3.65 -16.72 -12.67
N GLU A 169 -4.61 -15.83 -12.45
CA GLU A 169 -5.30 -15.15 -13.57
C GLU A 169 -4.37 -14.20 -14.33
N VAL A 170 -3.48 -13.49 -13.63
CA VAL A 170 -2.45 -12.66 -14.26
C VAL A 170 -1.49 -13.53 -15.07
N GLU A 171 -0.97 -14.61 -14.50
CA GLU A 171 -0.06 -15.53 -15.18
C GLU A 171 -0.72 -16.17 -16.40
N LYS A 172 -2.00 -16.54 -16.30
CA LYS A 172 -2.79 -17.03 -17.42
C LYS A 172 -2.86 -16.01 -18.55
N LYS A 173 -3.14 -14.74 -18.25
CA LYS A 173 -3.19 -13.65 -19.25
C LYS A 173 -1.83 -13.43 -19.91
N MET A 174 -0.75 -13.35 -19.13
CA MET A 174 0.61 -13.20 -19.66
C MET A 174 1.04 -14.39 -20.51
N ARG A 175 0.69 -15.62 -20.08
CA ARG A 175 0.96 -16.85 -20.83
C ARG A 175 0.23 -16.86 -22.16
N THR A 176 -1.07 -16.56 -22.16
CA THR A 176 -1.85 -16.48 -23.40
C THR A 176 -1.27 -15.43 -24.33
N PHE A 177 -0.96 -14.23 -23.84
CA PHE A 177 -0.35 -13.18 -24.64
C PHE A 177 1.00 -13.63 -25.24
N LEU A 178 1.89 -14.20 -24.44
CA LEU A 178 3.23 -14.63 -24.85
C LEU A 178 3.21 -15.69 -25.97
N TRP A 179 2.32 -16.67 -25.88
CA TRP A 179 2.30 -17.80 -26.81
C TRP A 179 1.31 -17.60 -27.96
N LYS A 180 0.08 -17.21 -27.64
CA LYS A 180 -1.01 -17.08 -28.63
C LYS A 180 -0.95 -15.78 -29.43
N GLY A 181 -0.61 -14.67 -28.77
CA GLY A 181 -0.62 -13.35 -29.43
C GLY A 181 -1.96 -13.09 -30.10
N ASN A 182 -1.95 -12.64 -31.36
CA ASN A 182 -3.16 -12.33 -32.12
C ASN A 182 -3.69 -13.53 -32.92
N SER A 183 -2.99 -14.66 -32.86
CA SER A 183 -3.36 -15.84 -33.62
C SER A 183 -4.50 -16.58 -32.93
N ALA A 184 -5.49 -17.05 -33.68
CA ALA A 184 -6.54 -17.93 -33.14
C ALA A 184 -5.95 -19.27 -32.61
N VAL A 185 -4.79 -19.65 -33.13
CA VAL A 185 -4.06 -20.89 -32.86
C VAL A 185 -2.76 -20.58 -32.10
N GLY A 186 -2.54 -21.25 -30.97
CA GLY A 186 -1.31 -21.12 -30.19
C GLY A 186 -1.48 -21.73 -28.80
N TYR A 187 -0.68 -22.75 -28.48
CA TYR A 187 -0.65 -23.39 -27.18
C TYR A 187 0.66 -23.05 -26.43
N PRO A 188 0.63 -22.94 -25.09
CA PRO A 188 1.85 -22.80 -24.31
C PRO A 188 2.77 -24.01 -24.51
N LYS A 189 3.96 -23.78 -25.07
CA LYS A 189 4.93 -24.86 -25.32
C LYS A 189 5.75 -25.23 -24.09
N VAL A 190 5.87 -24.31 -23.14
CA VAL A 190 6.69 -24.45 -21.94
C VAL A 190 5.85 -24.09 -20.72
N ALA A 191 6.01 -24.86 -19.64
CA ALA A 191 5.36 -24.58 -18.38
C ALA A 191 5.79 -23.21 -17.82
N TRP A 192 4.86 -22.44 -17.28
CA TRP A 192 5.12 -21.04 -16.89
C TRP A 192 6.17 -20.89 -15.80
N ASN A 193 6.23 -21.83 -14.86
CA ASN A 193 7.28 -21.88 -13.84
C ASN A 193 8.69 -22.01 -14.45
N VAL A 194 8.83 -22.72 -15.58
CA VAL A 194 10.11 -22.83 -16.31
C VAL A 194 10.41 -21.52 -17.04
N VAL A 195 9.40 -20.90 -17.66
CA VAL A 195 9.55 -19.56 -18.27
C VAL A 195 10.00 -18.52 -17.24
N CYS A 196 9.55 -18.64 -15.99
CA CYS A 196 9.88 -17.72 -14.91
C CYS A 196 11.29 -17.88 -14.32
N LYS A 197 12.04 -18.91 -14.72
CA LYS A 197 13.41 -19.10 -14.25
C LYS A 197 14.34 -17.99 -14.77
N PRO A 198 15.48 -17.75 -14.09
CA PRO A 198 16.56 -16.93 -14.63
C PRO A 198 16.99 -17.39 -16.02
N ILE A 199 17.56 -16.47 -16.82
CA ILE A 199 18.07 -16.79 -18.16
C ILE A 199 19.19 -17.83 -18.07
N GLU A 200 20.03 -17.73 -17.04
CA GLU A 200 21.11 -18.66 -16.71
C GLU A 200 20.62 -20.10 -16.46
N GLU A 201 19.39 -20.26 -15.97
CA GLU A 201 18.75 -21.57 -15.76
C GLU A 201 17.88 -22.02 -16.96
N GLY A 202 18.06 -21.39 -18.13
CA GLY A 202 17.29 -21.71 -19.33
C GLY A 202 15.85 -21.14 -19.34
N GLY A 203 15.53 -20.25 -18.41
CA GLY A 203 14.25 -19.54 -18.37
C GLY A 203 14.23 -18.30 -19.27
N GLN A 204 13.15 -17.54 -19.19
CA GLN A 204 12.97 -16.30 -19.95
C GLN A 204 13.16 -15.06 -19.07
N GLY A 205 13.57 -15.19 -17.80
CA GLY A 205 13.83 -14.06 -16.92
C GLY A 205 12.57 -13.25 -16.52
N ILE A 206 11.39 -13.86 -16.58
CA ILE A 206 10.16 -13.29 -16.01
C ILE A 206 10.14 -13.65 -14.52
N ARG A 207 10.17 -12.67 -13.61
CA ARG A 207 10.11 -12.98 -12.17
C ARG A 207 8.79 -13.64 -11.78
N ASP A 208 8.87 -14.72 -11.00
CA ASP A 208 7.70 -15.35 -10.38
C ASP A 208 6.97 -14.33 -9.48
N ILE A 209 5.68 -14.11 -9.73
CA ILE A 209 4.90 -13.05 -9.05
C ILE A 209 4.73 -13.39 -7.57
N LEU A 210 4.59 -14.66 -7.22
CA LEU A 210 4.38 -15.08 -5.84
C LEU A 210 5.65 -14.84 -5.01
N ALA A 211 6.82 -15.23 -5.53
CA ALA A 211 8.12 -15.00 -4.92
C ALA A 211 8.41 -13.51 -4.81
N LEU A 212 8.18 -12.75 -5.88
CA LEU A 212 8.34 -11.30 -5.91
C LEU A 212 7.44 -10.61 -4.86
N ASN A 213 6.17 -10.99 -4.77
CA ASN A 213 5.25 -10.41 -3.80
C ASN A 213 5.67 -10.72 -2.35
N LYS A 214 6.12 -11.95 -2.06
CA LYS A 214 6.71 -12.29 -0.76
C LYS A 214 7.94 -11.45 -0.45
N ALA A 215 8.85 -11.27 -1.41
CA ALA A 215 10.07 -10.48 -1.23
C ALA A 215 9.75 -9.00 -0.95
N LEU A 216 8.88 -8.38 -1.76
CA LEU A 216 8.44 -6.99 -1.57
C LEU A 216 7.77 -6.77 -0.22
N MET A 217 6.94 -7.72 0.23
CA MET A 217 6.28 -7.63 1.54
C MET A 217 7.24 -7.90 2.69
N SER A 218 8.28 -8.70 2.45
CA SER A 218 9.36 -8.93 3.42
C SER A 218 10.21 -7.68 3.62
N ARG A 219 10.37 -6.84 2.59
CA ARG A 219 11.03 -5.52 2.73
C ARG A 219 10.30 -4.61 3.72
N HIS A 220 8.96 -4.64 3.76
CA HIS A 220 8.20 -3.89 4.78
C HIS A 220 8.49 -4.41 6.19
N LEU A 221 8.51 -5.74 6.37
CA LEU A 221 8.89 -6.34 7.64
C LEU A 221 10.33 -5.98 8.02
N TRP A 222 11.26 -5.98 7.07
CA TRP A 222 12.64 -5.55 7.26
C TRP A 222 12.75 -4.10 7.74
N ASN A 223 11.99 -3.18 7.15
CA ASN A 223 11.97 -1.78 7.59
C ASN A 223 11.48 -1.63 9.03
N VAL A 224 10.51 -2.44 9.46
CA VAL A 224 10.03 -2.48 10.86
C VAL A 224 11.09 -3.08 11.77
N ILE A 225 11.74 -4.15 11.32
CA ILE A 225 12.84 -4.83 12.01
C ILE A 225 14.01 -3.87 12.29
N GLN A 226 14.40 -3.09 11.28
CA GLN A 226 15.46 -2.09 11.37
C GLN A 226 15.02 -0.82 12.10
N ASN A 227 13.77 -0.76 12.55
CA ASN A 227 13.17 0.40 13.19
C ASN A 227 13.39 1.71 12.40
N ASN A 228 13.27 1.65 11.06
CA ASN A 228 13.58 2.78 10.19
C ASN A 228 12.60 3.95 10.40
N GLN A 229 13.01 4.90 11.26
CA GLN A 229 12.22 6.06 11.67
C GLN A 229 12.00 7.09 10.56
N SER A 230 12.63 6.96 9.39
CA SER A 230 12.32 7.82 8.23
C SER A 230 10.92 7.55 7.69
N SER A 231 10.37 6.35 7.88
CA SER A 231 9.04 5.98 7.40
C SER A 231 7.98 6.28 8.45
N ILE A 232 7.02 7.14 8.10
CA ILE A 232 5.83 7.43 8.92
C ILE A 232 5.07 6.13 9.25
N TRP A 233 5.01 5.19 8.31
CA TRP A 233 4.36 3.90 8.52
C TRP A 233 5.09 3.05 9.58
N VAL A 234 6.43 3.02 9.56
CA VAL A 234 7.22 2.29 10.58
C VAL A 234 7.05 2.94 11.95
N LYS A 235 7.14 4.28 12.04
CA LYS A 235 6.82 5.06 13.25
C LYS A 235 5.45 4.69 13.81
N TRP A 236 4.42 4.70 12.95
CA TRP A 236 3.06 4.36 13.32
C TRP A 236 2.89 2.92 13.79
N ILE A 237 3.54 1.95 13.13
CA ILE A 237 3.52 0.54 13.55
C ILE A 237 4.24 0.33 14.88
N ALA A 238 5.43 0.91 15.05
CA ALA A 238 6.21 0.82 16.27
C ALA A 238 5.39 1.33 17.47
N HIS A 239 4.77 2.48 17.28
CA HIS A 239 3.97 3.15 18.29
C HIS A 239 2.66 2.40 18.60
N THR A 240 1.84 2.12 17.58
CA THR A 240 0.47 1.61 17.80
C THR A 240 0.39 0.09 17.96
N ARG A 241 1.26 -0.67 17.28
CA ARG A 241 1.18 -2.13 17.18
C ARG A 241 2.25 -2.84 17.99
N LEU A 242 3.48 -2.35 17.97
CA LEU A 242 4.56 -2.96 18.72
C LEU A 242 4.53 -2.54 20.19
N ARG A 243 4.26 -1.25 20.50
CA ARG A 243 4.16 -0.74 21.89
C ARG A 243 5.34 -1.20 22.74
N HIS A 244 6.57 -0.93 22.28
CA HIS A 244 7.82 -1.39 22.90
C HIS A 244 8.04 -2.91 22.92
N LYS A 245 7.23 -3.71 22.25
CA LYS A 245 7.53 -5.15 22.07
C LYS A 245 8.37 -5.37 20.83
N SER A 246 9.28 -6.34 20.92
CA SER A 246 10.02 -6.79 19.75
C SER A 246 9.07 -7.36 18.72
N VAL A 247 9.32 -7.04 17.45
CA VAL A 247 8.54 -7.58 16.33
C VAL A 247 8.46 -9.10 16.39
N TRP A 248 9.43 -9.82 16.97
CA TRP A 248 9.40 -11.29 17.06
C TRP A 248 8.38 -11.84 18.06
N THR A 249 8.05 -11.06 19.09
CA THR A 249 7.23 -11.50 20.23
C THR A 249 5.75 -11.13 20.11
N VAL A 250 5.41 -10.19 19.20
CA VAL A 250 4.03 -9.73 19.04
C VAL A 250 3.15 -10.81 18.41
N ASP A 251 1.99 -11.06 19.00
CA ASP A 251 1.00 -12.02 18.51
C ASP A 251 0.48 -11.66 17.10
N VAL A 252 0.41 -12.68 16.25
CA VAL A 252 -0.09 -12.62 14.88
C VAL A 252 -1.61 -12.48 14.83
N LYS A 253 -2.37 -12.78 15.91
CA LYS A 253 -3.84 -12.63 15.90
C LYS A 253 -4.27 -11.16 16.01
N GLY A 254 -3.42 -10.29 16.54
CA GLY A 254 -3.72 -8.86 16.70
C GLY A 254 -3.62 -8.06 15.39
N GLY A 255 -4.57 -7.15 15.16
CA GLY A 255 -4.46 -6.09 14.15
C GLY A 255 -5.07 -6.37 12.78
N SER A 256 -4.72 -5.51 11.82
CA SER A 256 -5.31 -5.55 10.46
C SER A 256 -4.88 -6.80 9.71
N TRP A 257 -5.68 -7.24 8.74
CA TRP A 257 -5.35 -8.41 7.93
C TRP A 257 -3.96 -8.31 7.26
N GLY A 258 -3.63 -7.14 6.71
CA GLY A 258 -2.33 -6.87 6.10
C GLY A 258 -1.18 -7.03 7.08
N TRP A 259 -1.30 -6.46 8.29
CA TRP A 259 -0.31 -6.60 9.35
C TRP A 259 -0.06 -8.06 9.72
N ARG A 260 -1.14 -8.83 9.96
CA ARG A 260 -1.03 -10.26 10.29
C ARG A 260 -0.32 -11.06 9.20
N LYS A 261 -0.50 -10.67 7.93
CA LYS A 261 0.16 -11.32 6.81
C LYS A 261 1.65 -10.95 6.70
N ILE A 262 2.01 -9.69 6.97
CA ILE A 262 3.41 -9.26 7.09
C ILE A 262 4.10 -10.03 8.21
N LEU A 263 3.47 -10.16 9.39
CA LEU A 263 4.06 -10.88 10.52
C LEU A 263 4.33 -12.36 10.25
N ARG A 264 3.54 -13.01 9.39
CA ARG A 264 3.78 -14.40 8.98
C ARG A 264 5.03 -14.57 8.13
N LEU A 265 5.59 -13.49 7.58
CA LEU A 265 6.86 -13.53 6.83
C LEU A 265 8.08 -13.61 7.75
N ARG A 266 7.92 -13.47 9.07
CA ARG A 266 9.00 -13.61 10.06
C ARG A 266 9.75 -14.93 9.90
N SER A 267 9.03 -16.05 9.76
CA SER A 267 9.66 -17.37 9.62
C SER A 267 10.46 -17.52 8.33
N ALA A 268 10.05 -16.84 7.26
CA ALA A 268 10.77 -16.84 6.00
C ALA A 268 12.03 -15.95 6.05
N LEU A 269 12.01 -14.89 6.87
CA LEU A 269 13.15 -13.99 7.02
C LEU A 269 14.15 -14.42 8.08
N LEU A 270 13.72 -15.15 9.12
CA LEU A 270 14.56 -15.52 10.24
C LEU A 270 15.90 -16.17 9.84
N PRO A 271 15.98 -17.07 8.82
CA PRO A 271 17.24 -17.67 8.40
C PRO A 271 18.26 -16.66 7.82
N TYR A 272 17.80 -15.49 7.38
CA TYR A 272 18.63 -14.46 6.74
C TYR A 272 18.97 -13.30 7.69
N ILE A 273 18.66 -13.45 8.98
CA ILE A 273 18.84 -12.39 9.97
C ILE A 273 19.87 -12.84 10.99
N GLU A 274 20.93 -12.06 11.07
CA GLU A 274 21.88 -12.16 12.16
C GLU A 274 21.54 -11.17 13.27
N PHE A 275 21.71 -11.63 14.50
CA PHE A 275 21.43 -10.87 15.70
C PHE A 275 22.76 -10.51 16.36
N LYS A 276 23.17 -9.26 16.24
CA LYS A 276 24.29 -8.74 17.04
C LYS A 276 23.77 -8.35 18.43
N ILE A 277 24.50 -8.63 19.50
CA ILE A 277 24.12 -8.19 20.85
C ILE A 277 24.81 -6.84 21.08
N GLY A 278 24.02 -5.79 21.34
CA GLY A 278 24.49 -4.44 21.67
C GLY A 278 24.69 -4.22 23.18
N ASP A 279 25.15 -3.03 23.53
CA ASP A 279 25.52 -2.53 24.88
C ASP A 279 24.32 -2.19 25.79
N GLY A 280 23.09 -2.35 25.32
CA GLY A 280 21.88 -2.24 26.14
C GLY A 280 21.34 -0.82 26.35
N GLU A 281 22.01 0.23 25.87
CA GLU A 281 21.52 1.63 26.00
C GLU A 281 20.41 1.97 25.00
N SER A 282 20.34 1.26 23.87
CA SER A 282 19.19 1.31 22.95
C SER A 282 18.24 0.14 23.24
N SER A 283 17.17 0.48 23.94
CA SER A 283 16.19 -0.41 24.56
C SER A 283 15.68 -1.56 23.66
N LEU A 284 15.66 -2.76 24.28
CA LEU A 284 15.18 -4.07 23.80
C LEU A 284 16.03 -4.76 22.73
N PHE A 285 17.11 -5.42 23.19
CA PHE A 285 18.00 -6.26 22.39
C PHE A 285 18.50 -5.53 21.13
N GLY A 286 19.53 -4.71 21.30
CA GLY A 286 20.22 -3.97 20.24
C GLY A 286 20.83 -4.91 19.19
N MET A 287 19.98 -5.41 18.30
CA MET A 287 20.32 -6.19 17.11
C MET A 287 20.69 -5.22 15.99
N THR A 288 21.97 -4.86 15.91
CA THR A 288 22.52 -4.24 14.70
C THR A 288 22.67 -5.33 13.62
N ARG A 289 22.00 -5.14 12.49
CA ARG A 289 21.67 -6.20 11.52
C ARG A 289 22.37 -5.94 10.18
N GLY A 290 23.35 -6.78 9.85
CA GLY A 290 23.93 -6.90 8.51
C GLY A 290 23.15 -7.91 7.67
N ILE A 291 23.25 -7.78 6.34
CA ILE A 291 22.88 -8.85 5.40
C ILE A 291 24.02 -9.85 5.47
N ALA A 292 23.74 -11.12 5.79
CA ALA A 292 24.67 -12.18 5.48
C ALA A 292 24.82 -12.22 3.96
N SER A 293 25.97 -11.78 3.44
CA SER A 293 26.35 -12.05 2.06
C SER A 293 26.44 -13.57 1.93
N ALA A 294 25.44 -14.17 1.27
CA ALA A 294 25.54 -15.57 0.88
C ALA A 294 26.61 -15.70 -0.23
N PRO A 295 27.41 -16.78 -0.24
CA PRO A 295 28.39 -17.06 -1.28
C PRO A 295 27.76 -17.30 -2.66
#